data_AF-A0A0D2E287-F1
#
_entry.id   AF-A0A0D2E287-F1
#
_cell.length_a   1.000
_cell.length_b   1.000
_cell.length_c   1.000
_cell.angle_alpha   90.00
_cell.angle_beta   90.00
_cell.angle_gamma   90.00
#
_symmetry.space_group_name_H-M   'P 1'
#
loop_
_entity.id
_entity.type
_entity.pdbx_description
1 polymer ?
#
loop_
_entity_poly.entity_id
_entity_poly.type
_entity_poly.pdbx_seq_one_letter_code
_entity_poly.pdbx_strand_id
1 'polypeptide(L)'
;MYHFRIGDKILNELAMRDWRDNVATLEDKGTALGTLARYGSIATRANPGMRPIALQYLHQSIRALRDKVSRSEDVQDTVGCLHMNMLFNAEIINGNSSGALVHGKMLLHVLRQGWREQRLDYKMLLYQLHNDLQFTSTFLTRPIFDEGDWLPDVLKPLWDAAAPYMPVFPEEALDGAIQDEVVTYWFKKRRQMLKYEKLQNTASESLPPLPLVTTSVMAVSFLFYSRMINYYLDNKERLKGEGLNDGLESYLYGHQALALAACQLLKWTHYSPQIMGVPIYEDCQLSSALWHALEHCEAFAARGLGNEFLNARIWALYVGSLVERGTPFDQAPINQQRFNQKLAELAWSIQIFTWDDIRPVLNGFLYEDITLSQGSIWFEGMMLDYRLTREHSKC
;
A
#
# COMPACT_ATOMS: atom_id res chain seq x y z
N MET A 1 -16.06 -9.48 -4.14
CA MET A 1 -16.45 -8.75 -5.37
C MET A 1 -15.68 -7.45 -5.32
N TYR A 2 -14.62 -7.32 -6.11
CA TYR A 2 -13.72 -6.16 -6.07
C TYR A 2 -14.42 -4.98 -6.76
N HIS A 3 -14.75 -3.93 -6.01
CA HIS A 3 -15.33 -2.70 -6.57
C HIS A 3 -14.23 -1.88 -7.25
N PHE A 4 -13.95 -2.17 -8.50
CA PHE A 4 -13.38 -1.16 -9.41
C PHE A 4 -14.47 -0.80 -10.40
N ARG A 5 -14.70 0.49 -10.67
CA ARG A 5 -15.57 0.98 -11.76
C ARG A 5 -14.96 0.67 -13.12
N ILE A 6 -14.63 -0.59 -13.38
CA ILE A 6 -14.35 -1.07 -14.72
C ILE A 6 -15.72 -1.52 -15.23
N GLY A 7 -16.24 -0.90 -16.29
CA GLY A 7 -17.64 -1.07 -16.72
C GLY A 7 -18.11 -2.53 -16.67
N ASP A 8 -19.37 -2.76 -16.28
CA ASP A 8 -19.96 -4.06 -15.89
C ASP A 8 -19.53 -5.26 -16.75
N LYS A 9 -19.32 -5.05 -18.05
CA LYS A 9 -18.81 -6.08 -18.98
C LYS A 9 -17.42 -6.59 -18.60
N ILE A 10 -16.47 -5.70 -18.32
CA ILE A 10 -15.11 -6.07 -17.93
C ILE A 10 -15.11 -6.67 -16.53
N LEU A 11 -15.96 -6.16 -15.62
CA LEU A 11 -16.19 -6.76 -14.30
C LEU A 11 -16.67 -8.21 -14.42
N ASN A 12 -17.61 -8.50 -15.30
CA ASN A 12 -18.08 -9.86 -15.56
C ASN A 12 -17.00 -10.75 -16.20
N GLU A 13 -16.22 -10.24 -17.15
CA GLU A 13 -15.11 -10.99 -17.77
C GLU A 13 -14.02 -11.33 -16.75
N LEU A 14 -13.66 -10.38 -15.88
CA LEU A 14 -12.70 -10.59 -14.79
C LEU A 14 -13.26 -11.57 -13.76
N ALA A 15 -14.52 -11.42 -13.33
CA ALA A 15 -15.15 -12.34 -12.39
C ALA A 15 -15.25 -13.76 -12.94
N MET A 16 -15.56 -13.91 -14.24
CA MET A 16 -15.59 -15.21 -14.91
C MET A 16 -14.19 -15.82 -15.02
N ARG A 17 -13.17 -15.00 -15.30
CA ARG A 17 -11.78 -15.46 -15.31
C ARG A 17 -11.34 -15.91 -13.92
N ASP A 18 -11.59 -15.11 -12.89
CA ASP A 18 -11.28 -15.44 -11.51
C ASP A 18 -12.02 -16.71 -11.07
N TRP A 19 -13.28 -16.88 -11.47
CA TRP A 19 -14.03 -18.10 -11.20
C TRP A 19 -13.38 -19.32 -11.88
N ARG A 20 -12.99 -19.22 -13.16
CA ARG A 20 -12.30 -20.32 -13.86
C ARG A 20 -10.97 -20.66 -13.20
N ASP A 21 -10.18 -19.65 -12.87
CA ASP A 21 -8.89 -19.83 -12.19
C ASP A 21 -9.10 -20.54 -10.84
N ASN A 22 -10.13 -20.16 -10.07
CA ASN A 22 -10.50 -20.84 -8.82
C ASN A 22 -11.03 -22.26 -9.02
N VAL A 23 -11.86 -22.51 -10.04
CA VAL A 23 -12.34 -23.87 -10.35
C VAL A 23 -11.17 -24.78 -10.75
N ALA A 24 -10.22 -24.29 -11.53
CA ALA A 24 -9.01 -25.03 -11.86
C ALA A 24 -8.20 -25.41 -10.60
N THR A 25 -8.24 -24.59 -9.53
CA THR A 25 -7.60 -24.97 -8.26
C THR A 25 -8.21 -26.20 -7.57
N LEU A 26 -9.42 -26.62 -7.97
CA LEU A 26 -10.09 -27.79 -7.40
C LEU A 26 -9.55 -29.12 -7.95
N GLU A 27 -8.78 -29.09 -9.04
CA GLU A 27 -8.18 -30.29 -9.63
C GLU A 27 -7.05 -30.87 -8.76
N ASP A 28 -6.39 -30.01 -7.96
CA ASP A 28 -5.35 -30.40 -7.02
C ASP A 28 -5.82 -30.24 -5.57
N LYS A 29 -5.78 -31.34 -4.82
CA LYS A 29 -6.25 -31.36 -3.42
C LYS A 29 -5.58 -30.32 -2.54
N GLY A 30 -4.27 -30.13 -2.67
CA GLY A 30 -3.50 -29.19 -1.85
C GLY A 30 -3.93 -27.75 -2.10
N THR A 31 -4.03 -27.39 -3.37
CA THR A 31 -4.48 -26.08 -3.83
C THR A 31 -5.93 -25.82 -3.43
N ALA A 32 -6.84 -26.79 -3.64
CA ALA A 32 -8.24 -26.69 -3.23
C ALA A 32 -8.40 -26.40 -1.73
N LEU A 33 -7.66 -27.11 -0.88
CA LEU A 33 -7.64 -26.87 0.56
C LEU A 33 -7.06 -25.49 0.90
N GLY A 34 -6.04 -25.03 0.16
CA GLY A 34 -5.46 -23.70 0.33
C GLY A 34 -6.45 -22.60 -0.04
N THR A 35 -7.19 -22.78 -1.14
CA THR A 35 -8.28 -21.90 -1.58
C THR A 35 -9.35 -21.80 -0.50
N LEU A 36 -9.81 -22.93 0.07
CA LEU A 36 -10.75 -22.94 1.18
C LEU A 36 -10.19 -22.28 2.45
N ALA A 37 -8.90 -22.47 2.74
CA ALA A 37 -8.23 -21.81 3.87
C ALA A 37 -8.23 -20.29 3.71
N ARG A 38 -7.82 -19.78 2.53
CA ARG A 38 -7.80 -18.35 2.23
C ARG A 38 -9.19 -17.74 2.33
N TYR A 39 -10.17 -18.27 1.61
CA TYR A 39 -11.53 -17.72 1.61
C TYR A 39 -12.23 -17.91 2.96
N GLY A 40 -11.96 -19.01 3.66
CA GLY A 40 -12.40 -19.20 5.05
C GLY A 40 -11.84 -18.12 5.96
N SER A 41 -10.55 -17.79 5.82
CA SER A 41 -9.88 -16.73 6.61
C SER A 41 -10.48 -15.35 6.34
N ILE A 42 -10.77 -15.04 5.07
CA ILE A 42 -11.51 -13.83 4.68
C ILE A 42 -12.90 -13.81 5.33
N ALA A 43 -13.64 -14.93 5.25
CA ALA A 43 -14.98 -15.03 5.80
C ALA A 43 -15.01 -14.80 7.32
N THR A 44 -13.90 -15.05 8.03
CA THR A 44 -13.80 -14.76 9.47
C THR A 44 -13.97 -13.27 9.81
N ARG A 45 -13.70 -12.37 8.84
CA ARG A 45 -13.87 -10.92 9.02
C ARG A 45 -15.34 -10.53 9.16
N ALA A 46 -16.24 -11.24 8.48
CA ALA A 46 -17.69 -11.03 8.58
C ALA A 46 -18.37 -12.03 9.54
N ASN A 47 -17.78 -13.22 9.72
CA ASN A 47 -18.28 -14.26 10.60
C ASN A 47 -17.12 -14.93 11.36
N PRO A 48 -16.75 -14.41 12.56
CA PRO A 48 -15.64 -14.95 13.35
C PRO A 48 -15.76 -16.45 13.67
N GLY A 49 -16.97 -17.00 13.68
CA GLY A 49 -17.22 -18.43 13.88
C GLY A 49 -16.64 -19.34 12.79
N MET A 50 -16.27 -18.81 11.62
CA MET A 50 -15.61 -19.57 10.55
C MET A 50 -14.14 -19.86 10.82
N ARG A 51 -13.53 -19.23 11.83
CA ARG A 51 -12.08 -19.33 12.10
C ARG A 51 -11.58 -20.76 12.32
N PRO A 52 -12.24 -21.62 13.12
CA PRO A 52 -11.78 -23.01 13.30
C PRO A 52 -11.73 -23.80 11.98
N ILE A 53 -12.72 -23.60 11.11
CA ILE A 53 -12.80 -24.28 9.80
C ILE A 53 -11.71 -23.76 8.86
N ALA A 54 -11.48 -22.44 8.84
CA ALA A 54 -10.41 -21.84 8.04
C ALA A 54 -9.02 -22.40 8.44
N LEU A 55 -8.74 -22.47 9.74
CA LEU A 55 -7.49 -23.03 10.26
C LEU A 55 -7.37 -24.54 10.01
N GLN A 56 -8.47 -25.28 10.06
CA GLN A 56 -8.49 -26.70 9.72
C GLN A 56 -8.05 -26.92 8.26
N TYR A 57 -8.60 -26.16 7.31
CA TYR A 57 -8.19 -26.26 5.90
C TYR A 57 -6.76 -25.78 5.68
N LEU A 58 -6.32 -24.74 6.39
CA LEU A 58 -4.94 -24.26 6.36
C LEU A 58 -3.97 -25.37 6.74
N HIS A 59 -4.18 -26.01 7.89
CA HIS A 59 -3.33 -27.12 8.34
C HIS A 59 -3.31 -28.30 7.37
N GLN A 60 -4.46 -28.67 6.79
CA GLN A 60 -4.52 -29.76 5.81
C GLN A 60 -3.78 -29.40 4.52
N SER A 61 -3.90 -28.16 4.05
CA SER A 61 -3.20 -27.69 2.86
C SER A 61 -1.68 -27.61 3.07
N ILE A 62 -1.22 -27.16 4.24
CA ILE A 62 0.21 -27.16 4.61
C ILE A 62 0.77 -28.59 4.62
N ARG A 63 0.03 -29.56 5.20
CA ARG A 63 0.44 -30.97 5.18
C ARG A 63 0.54 -31.49 3.75
N ALA A 64 -0.45 -31.19 2.90
CA ALA A 64 -0.40 -31.58 1.49
C ALA A 64 0.82 -30.97 0.78
N LEU A 65 1.14 -29.70 1.00
CA LEU A 65 2.32 -29.07 0.41
C LEU A 65 3.63 -29.73 0.89
N ARG A 66 3.72 -30.02 2.19
CA ARG A 66 4.87 -30.71 2.78
C ARG A 66 5.06 -32.10 2.16
N ASP A 67 3.97 -32.84 1.97
CA ASP A 67 4.00 -34.15 1.34
C ASP A 67 4.53 -34.05 -0.10
N LYS A 68 4.03 -33.09 -0.90
CA LYS A 68 4.53 -32.83 -2.27
C LYS A 68 6.04 -32.57 -2.28
N VAL A 69 6.50 -31.65 -1.43
CA VAL A 69 7.92 -31.31 -1.30
C VAL A 69 8.74 -32.53 -0.89
N SER A 70 8.26 -33.33 0.08
CA SER A 70 8.96 -34.54 0.53
C SER A 70 9.08 -35.62 -0.56
N ARG A 71 8.11 -35.67 -1.48
CA ARG A 71 8.09 -36.59 -2.63
C ARG A 71 8.89 -36.05 -3.82
N SER A 72 9.50 -34.88 -3.69
CA SER A 72 10.19 -34.18 -4.77
C SER A 72 9.27 -33.93 -5.99
N GLU A 73 7.97 -33.75 -5.74
CA GLU A 73 7.05 -33.28 -6.78
C GLU A 73 7.45 -31.85 -7.18
N ASP A 74 7.29 -31.53 -8.46
CA ASP A 74 7.62 -30.19 -8.97
C ASP A 74 6.60 -29.16 -8.45
N VAL A 75 7.01 -28.39 -7.45
CA VAL A 75 6.20 -27.29 -6.90
C VAL A 75 6.39 -25.97 -7.67
N GLN A 76 7.19 -25.99 -8.75
CA GLN A 76 7.51 -24.82 -9.57
C GLN A 76 6.60 -24.68 -10.79
N ASP A 77 5.69 -25.63 -10.99
CA ASP A 77 4.61 -25.50 -11.95
C ASP A 77 3.57 -24.48 -11.47
N THR A 78 2.62 -24.15 -12.35
CA THR A 78 1.57 -23.17 -12.05
C THR A 78 0.73 -23.60 -10.85
N VAL A 79 0.46 -24.90 -10.68
CA VAL A 79 -0.38 -25.43 -9.61
C VAL A 79 0.32 -25.32 -8.25
N GLY A 80 1.59 -25.71 -8.15
CA GLY A 80 2.42 -25.56 -6.96
C GLY A 80 2.58 -24.10 -6.57
N CYS A 81 2.81 -23.20 -7.53
CA CYS A 81 2.85 -21.76 -7.28
C CYS A 81 1.52 -21.24 -6.73
N LEU A 82 0.38 -21.66 -7.32
CA LEU A 82 -0.95 -21.29 -6.83
C LEU A 82 -1.20 -21.83 -5.41
N HIS A 83 -0.80 -23.07 -5.13
CA HIS A 83 -0.92 -23.68 -3.80
C HIS A 83 -0.18 -22.85 -2.74
N MET A 84 1.09 -22.54 -2.98
CA MET A 84 1.89 -21.70 -2.08
C MET A 84 1.31 -20.30 -1.93
N ASN A 85 0.80 -19.72 -3.02
CA ASN A 85 0.15 -18.41 -3.01
C ASN A 85 -1.11 -18.39 -2.12
N MET A 86 -1.96 -19.43 -2.20
CA MET A 86 -3.15 -19.48 -1.35
C MET A 86 -2.79 -19.57 0.13
N LEU A 87 -1.77 -20.36 0.47
CA LEU A 87 -1.24 -20.45 1.83
C LEU A 87 -0.65 -19.12 2.30
N PHE A 88 0.19 -18.47 1.48
CA PHE A 88 0.77 -17.17 1.79
C PHE A 88 -0.31 -16.14 2.16
N ASN A 89 -1.34 -16.01 1.32
CA ASN A 89 -2.45 -15.10 1.57
C ASN A 89 -3.23 -15.46 2.84
N ALA A 90 -3.54 -16.74 3.05
CA ALA A 90 -4.26 -17.19 4.23
C ALA A 90 -3.49 -16.85 5.52
N GLU A 91 -2.17 -17.03 5.53
CA GLU A 91 -1.33 -16.69 6.68
C GLU A 91 -1.27 -15.19 6.95
N ILE A 92 -1.20 -14.34 5.91
CA ILE A 92 -1.29 -12.88 6.07
C ILE A 92 -2.62 -12.50 6.71
N ILE A 93 -3.74 -13.00 6.17
CA ILE A 93 -5.09 -12.65 6.64
C ILE A 93 -5.30 -13.07 8.11
N ASN A 94 -4.73 -14.20 8.51
CA ASN A 94 -4.79 -14.71 9.88
C ASN A 94 -3.76 -14.06 10.84
N GLY A 95 -2.93 -13.13 10.37
CA GLY A 95 -1.93 -12.46 11.20
C GLY A 95 -0.73 -13.34 11.57
N ASN A 96 -0.47 -14.43 10.84
CA ASN A 96 0.67 -15.31 11.08
C ASN A 96 1.87 -14.91 10.19
N SER A 97 2.65 -13.96 10.67
CA SER A 97 3.83 -13.45 9.94
C SER A 97 4.86 -14.54 9.62
N SER A 98 5.05 -15.50 10.53
CA SER A 98 6.05 -16.56 10.37
C SER A 98 5.65 -17.54 9.26
N GLY A 99 4.38 -17.98 9.24
CA GLY A 99 3.85 -18.82 8.16
C GLY A 99 3.86 -18.11 6.81
N ALA A 100 3.44 -16.83 6.80
CA ALA A 100 3.46 -16.01 5.60
C ALA A 100 4.88 -15.87 5.02
N LEU A 101 5.88 -15.62 5.87
CA LEU A 101 7.27 -15.51 5.45
C LEU A 101 7.80 -16.81 4.82
N VAL A 102 7.45 -17.97 5.37
CA VAL A 102 7.85 -19.27 4.81
C VAL A 102 7.32 -19.43 3.39
N HIS A 103 6.01 -19.24 3.19
CA HIS A 103 5.39 -19.41 1.88
C HIS A 103 5.83 -18.34 0.88
N GLY A 104 5.97 -17.08 1.31
CA GLY A 104 6.51 -16.01 0.49
C GLY A 104 7.94 -16.29 0.00
N LYS A 105 8.81 -16.83 0.86
CA LYS A 105 10.17 -17.23 0.46
C LYS A 105 10.20 -18.41 -0.51
N MET A 106 9.29 -19.38 -0.36
CA MET A 106 9.16 -20.47 -1.33
C MET A 106 8.73 -19.92 -2.71
N LEU A 107 7.77 -18.99 -2.74
CA LEU A 107 7.34 -18.32 -3.97
C LEU A 107 8.48 -17.51 -4.61
N LEU A 108 9.23 -16.75 -3.81
CA LEU A 108 10.39 -16.00 -4.30
C LEU A 108 11.42 -16.93 -4.95
N HIS A 109 11.68 -18.10 -4.34
CA HIS A 109 12.59 -19.10 -4.91
C HIS A 109 12.11 -19.59 -6.28
N VAL A 110 10.83 -19.95 -6.40
CA VAL A 110 10.23 -20.37 -7.69
C VAL A 110 10.32 -19.29 -8.75
N LEU A 111 9.97 -18.04 -8.41
CA LEU A 111 10.02 -16.92 -9.37
C LEU A 111 11.47 -16.60 -9.80
N ARG A 112 12.43 -16.65 -8.88
CA ARG A 112 13.85 -16.48 -9.21
C ARG A 112 14.35 -17.56 -10.14
N GLN A 113 13.95 -18.80 -9.90
CA GLN A 113 14.32 -19.91 -10.78
C GLN A 113 13.66 -19.76 -12.16
N GLY A 114 12.36 -19.44 -12.21
CA GLY A 114 11.66 -19.17 -13.46
C GLY A 114 12.29 -18.03 -14.27
N TRP A 115 12.80 -16.98 -13.61
CA TRP A 115 13.55 -15.92 -14.27
C TRP A 115 14.89 -16.38 -14.85
N ARG A 116 15.69 -17.13 -14.08
CA ARG A 116 16.96 -17.70 -14.56
C ARG A 116 16.76 -18.62 -15.77
N GLU A 117 15.64 -19.34 -15.79
CA GLU A 117 15.23 -20.25 -16.85
C GLU A 117 14.44 -19.55 -17.99
N GLN A 118 14.32 -18.21 -17.96
CA GLN A 118 13.60 -17.41 -18.96
C GLN A 118 12.11 -17.80 -19.14
N ARG A 119 11.49 -18.38 -18.11
CA ARG A 119 10.08 -18.81 -18.08
C ARG A 119 9.26 -18.08 -17.01
N LEU A 120 9.72 -16.92 -16.56
CA LEU A 120 9.03 -16.13 -15.54
C LEU A 120 7.66 -15.68 -16.02
N ASP A 121 6.62 -16.05 -15.27
CA ASP A 121 5.28 -15.47 -15.43
C ASP A 121 5.22 -14.10 -14.73
N TYR A 122 5.28 -13.02 -15.52
CA TYR A 122 5.17 -11.65 -15.02
C TYR A 122 3.81 -11.33 -14.38
N LYS A 123 2.71 -11.97 -14.82
CA LYS A 123 1.40 -11.80 -14.20
C LYS A 123 1.43 -12.37 -12.78
N MET A 124 2.00 -13.57 -12.63
CA MET A 124 2.18 -14.18 -11.31
C MET A 124 3.09 -13.34 -10.42
N LEU A 125 4.22 -12.83 -10.96
CA LEU A 125 5.11 -11.93 -10.21
C LEU A 125 4.36 -10.70 -9.68
N LEU A 126 3.63 -9.98 -10.53
CA LEU A 126 2.88 -8.80 -10.08
C LEU A 126 1.82 -9.14 -9.03
N TYR A 127 1.19 -10.32 -9.15
CA TYR A 127 0.26 -10.79 -8.14
C TYR A 127 0.96 -11.03 -6.80
N GLN A 128 2.17 -11.59 -6.81
CA GLN A 128 2.96 -11.78 -5.60
C GLN A 128 3.47 -10.45 -5.01
N LEU A 129 3.84 -9.48 -5.84
CA LEU A 129 4.20 -8.13 -5.36
C LEU A 129 3.02 -7.44 -4.68
N HIS A 130 1.80 -7.62 -5.20
CA HIS A 130 0.60 -7.15 -4.52
C HIS A 130 0.43 -7.82 -3.14
N ASN A 131 0.59 -9.14 -3.05
CA ASN A 131 0.47 -9.85 -1.78
C ASN A 131 1.59 -9.47 -0.79
N ASP A 132 2.81 -9.23 -1.29
CA ASP A 132 3.93 -8.76 -0.48
C ASP A 132 3.69 -7.34 0.06
N LEU A 133 3.06 -6.47 -0.72
CA LEU A 133 2.56 -5.17 -0.22
C LEU A 133 1.58 -5.37 0.95
N GLN A 134 0.66 -6.33 0.87
CA GLN A 134 -0.26 -6.63 1.97
C GLN A 134 0.47 -7.19 3.19
N PHE A 135 1.40 -8.12 2.99
CA PHE A 135 2.25 -8.68 4.03
C PHE A 135 3.03 -7.59 4.77
N THR A 136 3.78 -6.77 4.03
CA THR A 136 4.58 -5.69 4.57
C THR A 136 3.73 -4.61 5.24
N SER A 137 2.55 -4.28 4.70
CA SER A 137 1.63 -3.36 5.37
C SER A 137 1.12 -3.91 6.70
N THR A 138 0.74 -5.20 6.71
CA THR A 138 0.10 -5.85 7.86
C THR A 138 1.09 -6.01 9.02
N PHE A 139 2.34 -6.37 8.70
CA PHE A 139 3.35 -6.69 9.72
C PHE A 139 4.42 -5.62 9.89
N LEU A 140 4.44 -4.61 9.02
CA LEU A 140 5.44 -3.55 8.97
C LEU A 140 6.87 -4.10 8.96
N THR A 141 7.11 -5.04 8.05
CA THR A 141 8.37 -5.76 7.84
C THR A 141 8.95 -5.46 6.47
N ARG A 142 10.21 -5.87 6.24
CA ARG A 142 10.82 -5.74 4.90
C ARG A 142 10.06 -6.58 3.87
N PRO A 143 9.90 -6.09 2.63
CA PRO A 143 9.35 -6.85 1.52
C PRO A 143 10.15 -8.12 1.26
N ILE A 144 9.43 -9.21 0.99
CA ILE A 144 10.05 -10.50 0.66
C ILE A 144 10.64 -10.45 -0.74
N PHE A 145 9.98 -9.77 -1.68
CA PHE A 145 10.36 -9.81 -3.10
C PHE A 145 11.30 -8.67 -3.53
N ASP A 146 11.69 -7.77 -2.62
CA ASP A 146 12.62 -6.64 -2.89
C ASP A 146 14.01 -6.88 -2.28
N GLU A 147 14.58 -8.07 -2.54
CA GLU A 147 15.94 -8.41 -2.11
C GLU A 147 16.98 -7.96 -3.15
N GLY A 148 17.63 -6.83 -2.87
CA GLY A 148 18.74 -6.29 -3.67
C GLY A 148 18.30 -5.72 -5.01
N ASP A 149 19.04 -6.06 -6.07
CA ASP A 149 18.82 -5.55 -7.44
C ASP A 149 18.00 -6.49 -8.32
N TRP A 150 17.65 -7.68 -7.81
CA TRP A 150 16.92 -8.69 -8.58
C TRP A 150 15.60 -8.19 -9.15
N LEU A 151 14.76 -7.56 -8.31
CA LEU A 151 13.43 -7.13 -8.74
C LEU A 151 13.50 -5.99 -9.79
N PRO A 152 14.33 -4.94 -9.59
CA PRO A 152 14.63 -3.97 -10.66
C PRO A 152 15.11 -4.62 -11.97
N ASP A 153 16.05 -5.56 -11.91
CA ASP A 153 16.59 -6.24 -13.10
C ASP A 153 15.51 -7.03 -13.85
N VAL A 154 14.65 -7.74 -13.10
CA VAL A 154 13.53 -8.51 -13.66
C VAL A 154 12.51 -7.61 -14.36
N LEU A 155 12.22 -6.45 -13.79
CA LEU A 155 11.19 -5.52 -14.27
C LEU A 155 11.70 -4.56 -15.35
N LYS A 156 13.03 -4.40 -15.49
CA LYS A 156 13.61 -3.50 -16.49
C LYS A 156 13.11 -3.74 -17.93
N PRO A 157 13.06 -4.98 -18.46
CA PRO A 157 12.55 -5.22 -19.81
C PRO A 157 11.09 -4.77 -19.99
N LEU A 158 10.26 -4.95 -18.96
CA LEU A 158 8.88 -4.48 -18.95
C LEU A 158 8.80 -2.96 -19.07
N TRP A 159 9.64 -2.25 -18.30
CA TRP A 159 9.68 -0.78 -18.34
C TRP A 159 10.23 -0.26 -19.66
N ASP A 160 11.30 -0.85 -20.19
CA ASP A 160 11.88 -0.47 -21.46
C ASP A 160 10.86 -0.65 -22.60
N ALA A 161 10.09 -1.73 -22.57
CA ALA A 161 9.03 -1.99 -23.55
C ALA A 161 7.83 -1.02 -23.40
N ALA A 162 7.50 -0.60 -22.18
CA ALA A 162 6.41 0.35 -21.92
C ALA A 162 6.81 1.80 -22.22
N ALA A 163 8.10 2.15 -22.10
CA ALA A 163 8.58 3.53 -22.17
C ALA A 163 8.14 4.32 -23.42
N PRO A 164 8.13 3.76 -24.65
CA PRO A 164 7.68 4.49 -25.84
C PRO A 164 6.20 4.89 -25.81
N TYR A 165 5.40 4.23 -24.97
CA TYR A 165 3.95 4.45 -24.84
C TYR A 165 3.59 5.25 -23.59
N MET A 166 4.55 5.52 -22.71
CA MET A 166 4.33 6.33 -21.52
C MET A 166 4.28 7.81 -21.91
N PRO A 167 3.23 8.56 -21.51
CA PRO A 167 3.23 10.00 -21.69
C PRO A 167 4.37 10.66 -20.90
N VAL A 168 5.00 11.66 -21.50
CA VAL A 168 6.04 12.47 -20.86
C VAL A 168 5.35 13.66 -20.20
N PHE A 169 5.45 13.74 -18.88
CA PHE A 169 4.92 14.87 -18.12
C PHE A 169 6.02 15.85 -17.76
N PRO A 170 5.72 17.16 -17.72
CA PRO A 170 6.63 18.14 -17.15
C PRO A 170 7.01 17.75 -15.72
N GLU A 171 8.31 17.85 -15.43
CA GLU A 171 8.83 17.64 -14.10
C GLU A 171 8.47 18.85 -13.22
N GLU A 172 7.89 18.57 -12.06
CA GLU A 172 7.52 19.59 -11.09
C GLU A 172 8.41 19.44 -9.87
N ALA A 173 8.72 20.58 -9.23
CA ALA A 173 9.49 20.58 -7.99
C ALA A 173 8.74 19.80 -6.90
N LEU A 174 9.51 19.06 -6.11
CA LEU A 174 9.05 18.50 -4.85
C LEU A 174 9.24 19.53 -3.73
N ASP A 175 8.52 19.35 -2.63
CA ASP A 175 8.70 20.13 -1.42
C ASP A 175 10.12 19.97 -0.85
N GLY A 176 10.65 21.04 -0.25
CA GLY A 176 12.00 21.08 0.31
C GLY A 176 12.23 20.12 1.49
N ALA A 177 11.17 19.57 2.09
CA ALA A 177 11.27 18.51 3.08
C ALA A 177 11.79 17.18 2.53
N ILE A 178 11.73 16.97 1.20
CA ILE A 178 12.23 15.74 0.56
C ILE A 178 13.70 15.95 0.16
N GLN A 179 14.59 15.76 1.12
CA GLN A 179 16.03 16.04 0.96
C GLN A 179 16.85 14.84 0.47
N ASP A 180 16.41 13.62 0.79
CA ASP A 180 17.11 12.39 0.43
C ASP A 180 16.95 12.06 -1.06
N GLU A 181 18.06 11.90 -1.78
CA GLU A 181 18.09 11.70 -3.23
C GLU A 181 17.30 10.45 -3.67
N VAL A 182 17.34 9.37 -2.89
CA VAL A 182 16.63 8.12 -3.20
C VAL A 182 15.13 8.35 -3.04
N VAL A 183 14.70 9.01 -1.97
CA VAL A 183 13.30 9.37 -1.76
C VAL A 183 12.82 10.32 -2.86
N THR A 184 13.59 11.36 -3.19
CA THR A 184 13.31 12.30 -4.28
C THR A 184 13.09 11.57 -5.60
N TYR A 185 13.98 10.65 -5.97
CA TYR A 185 13.86 9.85 -7.19
C TYR A 185 12.54 9.08 -7.24
N TRP A 186 12.22 8.35 -6.17
CA TRP A 186 11.02 7.52 -6.11
C TRP A 186 9.73 8.34 -6.07
N PHE A 187 9.72 9.48 -5.38
CA PHE A 187 8.59 10.41 -5.39
C PHE A 187 8.33 10.97 -6.79
N LYS A 188 9.38 11.40 -7.51
CA LYS A 188 9.25 11.87 -8.90
C LYS A 188 8.67 10.79 -9.81
N LYS A 189 9.17 9.56 -9.70
CA LYS A 189 8.64 8.41 -10.45
C LYS A 189 7.16 8.16 -10.12
N ARG A 190 6.79 8.17 -8.84
CA ARG A 190 5.38 7.96 -8.44
C ARG A 190 4.46 9.10 -8.90
N ARG A 191 4.91 10.35 -8.88
CA ARG A 191 4.14 11.49 -9.43
C ARG A 191 3.83 11.32 -10.91
N GLN A 192 4.80 10.87 -11.71
CA GLN A 192 4.56 10.57 -13.13
C GLN A 192 3.48 9.48 -13.30
N MET A 193 3.49 8.46 -12.44
CA MET A 193 2.46 7.41 -12.47
C MET A 193 1.08 7.92 -12.04
N LEU A 194 1.01 8.77 -11.01
CA LEU A 194 -0.24 9.41 -10.58
C LEU A 194 -0.83 10.30 -11.69
N LYS A 195 0.00 11.03 -12.43
CA LYS A 195 -0.43 11.81 -13.60
C LYS A 195 -0.99 10.91 -14.72
N TYR A 196 -0.36 9.76 -14.96
CA TYR A 196 -0.89 8.78 -15.90
C TYR A 196 -2.23 8.20 -15.44
N GLU A 197 -2.35 7.80 -14.16
CA GLU A 197 -3.61 7.34 -13.57
C GLU A 197 -4.70 8.41 -13.67
N LYS A 198 -4.32 9.68 -13.50
CA LYS A 198 -5.21 10.82 -13.70
C LYS A 198 -5.72 10.94 -15.14
N LEU A 199 -4.81 10.86 -16.10
CA LEU A 199 -5.15 10.87 -17.53
C LEU A 199 -6.13 9.74 -17.88
N GLN A 200 -5.87 8.53 -17.38
CA GLN A 200 -6.72 7.35 -17.60
C GLN A 200 -8.14 7.49 -17.01
N ASN A 201 -8.29 8.22 -15.91
CA ASN A 201 -9.58 8.46 -15.26
C ASN A 201 -10.32 9.69 -15.80
N THR A 202 -9.69 10.50 -16.65
CA THR A 202 -10.28 11.69 -17.25
C THR A 202 -10.95 11.31 -18.58
N ALA A 203 -12.29 11.27 -18.60
CA ALA A 203 -13.05 10.74 -19.74
C ALA A 203 -12.73 11.40 -21.10
N SER A 204 -12.34 12.68 -21.11
CA SER A 204 -11.98 13.43 -22.32
C SER A 204 -10.54 13.20 -22.81
N GLU A 205 -9.67 12.64 -21.97
CA GLU A 205 -8.22 12.55 -22.23
C GLU A 205 -7.69 11.11 -22.12
N SER A 206 -8.55 10.14 -21.83
CA SER A 206 -8.13 8.76 -21.61
C SER A 206 -7.51 8.16 -22.87
N LEU A 207 -6.22 7.84 -22.77
CA LEU A 207 -5.55 7.04 -23.78
C LEU A 207 -6.10 5.60 -23.69
N PRO A 208 -6.22 4.87 -24.81
CA PRO A 208 -6.58 3.45 -24.76
C PRO A 208 -5.68 2.72 -23.75
N PRO A 209 -6.24 2.01 -22.76
CA PRO A 209 -5.44 1.39 -21.71
C PRO A 209 -4.62 0.26 -22.33
N LEU A 210 -3.33 0.51 -22.53
CA LEU A 210 -2.38 -0.49 -23.00
C LEU A 210 -2.00 -1.40 -21.83
N PRO A 211 -2.29 -2.72 -21.86
CA PRO A 211 -2.00 -3.61 -20.73
C PRO A 211 -0.54 -3.56 -20.30
N LEU A 212 0.39 -3.42 -21.26
CA LEU A 212 1.82 -3.28 -21.01
C LEU A 212 2.15 -2.04 -20.14
N VAL A 213 1.54 -0.91 -20.47
CA VAL A 213 1.72 0.37 -19.75
C VAL A 213 1.14 0.25 -18.34
N THR A 214 -0.08 -0.27 -18.20
CA THR A 214 -0.72 -0.50 -16.89
C THR A 214 0.11 -1.46 -16.02
N THR A 215 0.63 -2.53 -16.60
CA THR A 215 1.51 -3.51 -15.93
C THR A 215 2.80 -2.84 -15.43
N SER A 216 3.41 -1.98 -16.26
CA SER A 216 4.59 -1.19 -15.89
C SER A 216 4.30 -0.21 -14.75
N VAL A 217 3.19 0.53 -14.81
CA VAL A 217 2.74 1.46 -13.77
C VAL A 217 2.54 0.73 -12.43
N MET A 218 1.86 -0.43 -12.44
CA MET A 218 1.69 -1.26 -11.24
C MET A 218 3.04 -1.73 -10.67
N ALA A 219 3.96 -2.18 -11.53
CA ALA A 219 5.27 -2.63 -11.12
C ALA A 219 6.08 -1.52 -10.42
N VAL A 220 6.05 -0.31 -10.96
CA VAL A 220 6.69 0.88 -10.35
C VAL A 220 6.04 1.21 -9.02
N SER A 221 4.71 1.13 -8.89
CA SER A 221 4.00 1.35 -7.63
C SER A 221 4.39 0.35 -6.54
N PHE A 222 4.55 -0.94 -6.88
CA PHE A 222 5.00 -1.94 -5.92
C PHE A 222 6.45 -1.70 -5.48
N LEU A 223 7.36 -1.36 -6.39
CA LEU A 223 8.72 -1.00 -6.02
C LEU A 223 8.79 0.26 -5.17
N PHE A 224 8.03 1.30 -5.54
CA PHE A 224 7.92 2.52 -4.75
C PHE A 224 7.53 2.19 -3.30
N TYR A 225 6.48 1.39 -3.13
CA TYR A 225 6.01 0.96 -1.81
C TYR A 225 7.11 0.22 -1.04
N SER A 226 7.73 -0.78 -1.65
CA SER A 226 8.80 -1.59 -1.05
C SER A 226 9.99 -0.73 -0.60
N ARG A 227 10.40 0.23 -1.43
CA ARG A 227 11.52 1.13 -1.13
C ARG A 227 11.19 2.09 -0.01
N MET A 228 9.96 2.60 0.08
CA MET A 228 9.53 3.44 1.20
C MET A 228 9.44 2.66 2.51
N ILE A 229 8.95 1.42 2.51
CA ILE A 229 8.98 0.56 3.70
C ILE A 229 10.40 0.28 4.16
N ASN A 230 11.30 -0.08 3.23
CA ASN A 230 12.71 -0.29 3.54
C ASN A 230 13.34 0.98 4.13
N TYR A 231 13.10 2.14 3.52
CA TYR A 231 13.60 3.43 3.99
C TYR A 231 13.11 3.79 5.41
N TYR A 232 11.82 3.55 5.69
CA TYR A 232 11.28 3.69 7.05
C TYR A 232 11.99 2.76 8.04
N LEU A 233 12.17 1.48 7.71
CA LEU A 233 12.81 0.50 8.59
C LEU A 233 14.29 0.81 8.82
N ASP A 234 15.00 1.30 7.81
CA ASP A 234 16.39 1.76 7.93
C ASP A 234 16.49 2.94 8.89
N ASN A 235 15.62 3.94 8.75
CA ASN A 235 15.60 5.08 9.66
C ASN A 235 15.18 4.69 11.08
N LYS A 236 14.27 3.72 11.23
CA LYS A 236 13.89 3.18 12.54
C LYS A 236 15.05 2.47 13.23
N GLU A 237 15.87 1.75 12.48
CA GLU A 237 17.07 1.11 13.03
C GLU A 237 18.12 2.16 13.42
N ARG A 238 18.32 3.18 12.59
CA ARG A 238 19.23 4.30 12.89
C ARG A 238 18.88 5.03 14.19
N LEU A 239 17.58 5.21 14.48
CA LEU A 239 17.10 5.81 15.73
C LEU A 239 17.44 4.99 16.99
N LYS A 240 17.82 3.72 16.87
CA LYS A 240 18.29 2.92 18.01
C LYS A 240 19.76 3.16 18.34
N GLY A 241 20.48 3.89 17.49
CA GLY A 241 21.87 4.25 17.72
C GLY A 241 22.02 5.13 18.96
N GLU A 242 23.04 4.87 19.76
CA GLU A 242 23.37 5.71 20.92
C GLU A 242 23.99 7.03 20.48
N GLY A 243 23.66 8.13 21.17
CA GLY A 243 24.32 9.43 20.98
C GLY A 243 23.87 10.22 19.75
N LEU A 244 22.66 9.97 19.24
CA LEU A 244 22.04 10.83 18.22
C LEU A 244 21.79 12.22 18.81
N ASN A 245 22.00 13.26 18.00
CA ASN A 245 21.58 14.61 18.37
C ASN A 245 20.13 14.85 17.97
N ASP A 246 19.46 15.78 18.66
CA ASP A 246 18.04 16.10 18.41
C ASP A 246 17.74 16.48 16.95
N GLY A 247 18.68 17.11 16.24
CA GLY A 247 18.51 17.48 14.83
C GLY A 247 18.44 16.25 13.92
N LEU A 248 19.31 15.27 14.15
CA LEU A 248 19.30 14.00 13.42
C LEU A 248 18.06 13.17 13.76
N GLU A 249 17.64 13.13 15.03
CA GLU A 249 16.40 12.45 15.40
C GLU A 249 15.18 13.08 14.72
N SER A 250 15.07 14.41 14.75
CA SER A 250 14.02 15.15 14.04
C SER A 250 14.00 14.84 12.54
N TYR A 251 15.17 14.83 11.89
CA TYR A 251 15.32 14.44 10.50
C TYR A 251 14.79 13.02 10.25
N LEU A 252 15.19 12.05 11.08
CA LEU A 252 14.80 10.65 10.92
C LEU A 252 13.30 10.46 11.10
N TYR A 253 12.67 11.10 12.10
CA TYR A 253 11.22 11.02 12.29
C TYR A 253 10.44 11.69 11.16
N GLY A 254 10.88 12.87 10.68
CA GLY A 254 10.27 13.54 9.54
C GLY A 254 10.27 12.67 8.28
N HIS A 255 11.40 12.02 8.02
CA HIS A 255 11.55 11.08 6.91
C HIS A 255 10.78 9.76 7.09
N GLN A 256 10.61 9.27 8.32
CA GLN A 256 9.71 8.15 8.60
C GLN A 256 8.25 8.52 8.31
N ALA A 257 7.78 9.68 8.78
CA ALA A 257 6.43 10.16 8.50
C ALA A 257 6.19 10.28 6.99
N LEU A 258 7.14 10.83 6.24
CA LEU A 258 7.08 10.91 4.77
C LEU A 258 6.91 9.55 4.10
N ALA A 259 7.76 8.59 4.44
CA ALA A 259 7.74 7.26 3.85
C ALA A 259 6.45 6.49 4.19
N LEU A 260 6.04 6.55 5.46
CA LEU A 260 4.82 5.88 5.93
C LEU A 260 3.56 6.49 5.31
N ALA A 261 3.47 7.82 5.21
CA ALA A 261 2.36 8.49 4.54
C ALA A 261 2.31 8.14 3.05
N ALA A 262 3.45 8.08 2.36
CA ALA A 262 3.50 7.64 0.97
C ALA A 262 2.97 6.21 0.78
N CYS A 263 3.39 5.27 1.63
CA CYS A 263 2.89 3.91 1.65
C CYS A 263 1.38 3.86 1.91
N GLN A 264 0.92 4.61 2.90
CA GLN A 264 -0.48 4.65 3.33
C GLN A 264 -1.39 5.20 2.21
N LEU A 265 -0.96 6.28 1.54
CA LEU A 265 -1.68 6.86 0.40
C LEU A 265 -1.82 5.86 -0.74
N LEU A 266 -0.73 5.17 -1.11
CA LEU A 266 -0.76 4.17 -2.17
C LEU A 266 -1.71 3.01 -1.84
N LYS A 267 -1.66 2.52 -0.59
CA LYS A 267 -2.52 1.44 -0.14
C LYS A 267 -3.99 1.86 -0.15
N TRP A 268 -4.32 3.01 0.44
CA TRP A 268 -5.68 3.55 0.51
C TRP A 268 -6.31 3.77 -0.88
N THR A 269 -5.53 4.27 -1.84
CA THR A 269 -6.04 4.58 -3.20
C THR A 269 -6.27 3.34 -4.07
N HIS A 270 -5.42 2.32 -4.00
CA HIS A 270 -5.41 1.24 -4.99
C HIS A 270 -5.38 -0.18 -4.42
N TYR A 271 -4.95 -0.37 -3.17
CA TYR A 271 -4.57 -1.69 -2.65
C TYR A 271 -5.15 -2.00 -1.27
N SER A 272 -6.33 -1.47 -0.97
CA SER A 272 -7.13 -1.85 0.20
C SER A 272 -8.35 -2.67 -0.24
N PRO A 273 -8.19 -3.94 -0.63
CA PRO A 273 -9.32 -4.73 -1.08
C PRO A 273 -10.30 -4.99 0.06
N GLN A 274 -11.57 -4.81 -0.25
CA GLN A 274 -12.68 -5.00 0.67
C GLN A 274 -13.68 -6.03 0.13
N ILE A 275 -14.38 -6.71 1.04
CA ILE A 275 -15.53 -7.55 0.73
C ILE A 275 -16.70 -7.08 1.57
N MET A 276 -17.78 -6.65 0.92
CA MET A 276 -18.96 -6.09 1.59
C MET A 276 -18.60 -4.92 2.53
N GLY A 277 -17.72 -4.01 2.09
CA GLY A 277 -17.22 -2.87 2.88
C GLY A 277 -16.20 -3.25 3.98
N VAL A 278 -15.92 -4.53 4.20
CA VAL A 278 -14.96 -4.97 5.22
C VAL A 278 -13.57 -5.18 4.59
N PRO A 279 -12.52 -4.49 5.07
CA PRO A 279 -11.15 -4.73 4.62
C PRO A 279 -10.73 -6.19 4.84
N ILE A 280 -10.08 -6.79 3.83
CA ILE A 280 -9.57 -8.16 3.92
C ILE A 280 -8.34 -8.22 4.84
N TYR A 281 -7.46 -7.23 4.70
CA TYR A 281 -6.19 -7.13 5.42
C TYR A 281 -6.28 -6.08 6.52
N GLU A 282 -5.56 -6.32 7.61
CA GLU A 282 -5.42 -5.33 8.68
C GLU A 282 -4.49 -4.20 8.24
N ASP A 283 -4.79 -2.97 8.67
CA ASP A 283 -4.00 -1.77 8.37
C ASP A 283 -3.54 -1.02 9.63
N CYS A 284 -3.67 -1.65 10.79
CA CYS A 284 -3.44 -1.00 12.07
C CYS A 284 -1.95 -0.63 12.27
N GLN A 285 -1.01 -1.44 11.77
CA GLN A 285 0.42 -1.22 12.00
C GLN A 285 0.96 0.00 11.23
N LEU A 286 0.62 0.13 9.94
CA LEU A 286 1.09 1.24 9.11
C LEU A 286 0.57 2.58 9.63
N SER A 287 -0.73 2.67 9.88
CA SER A 287 -1.35 3.87 10.46
C SER A 287 -0.86 4.20 11.88
N SER A 288 -0.61 3.19 12.72
CA SER A 288 -0.06 3.42 14.07
C SER A 288 1.39 3.90 14.03
N ALA A 289 2.21 3.34 13.12
CA ALA A 289 3.57 3.79 12.91
C ALA A 289 3.62 5.23 12.40
N LEU A 290 2.73 5.59 11.46
CA LEU A 290 2.62 6.96 10.95
C LEU A 290 2.28 7.94 12.07
N TRP A 291 1.29 7.61 12.89
CA TRP A 291 0.92 8.42 14.04
C TRP A 291 2.09 8.62 15.00
N HIS A 292 2.76 7.54 15.38
CA HIS A 292 3.92 7.60 16.28
C HIS A 292 5.03 8.49 15.70
N ALA A 293 5.36 8.35 14.41
CA ALA A 293 6.37 9.19 13.77
C ALA A 293 5.97 10.68 13.83
N LEU A 294 4.68 11.00 13.60
CA LEU A 294 4.17 12.36 13.68
C LEU A 294 4.21 12.91 15.11
N GLU A 295 3.85 12.14 16.13
CA GLU A 295 3.95 12.57 17.54
C GLU A 295 5.36 13.00 17.91
N HIS A 296 6.38 12.25 17.46
CA HIS A 296 7.76 12.65 17.67
C HIS A 296 8.11 13.93 16.90
N CYS A 297 7.71 14.04 15.63
CA CYS A 297 7.94 15.28 14.87
C CYS A 297 7.33 16.51 15.57
N GLU A 298 6.15 16.36 16.17
CA GLU A 298 5.49 17.42 16.94
C GLU A 298 6.25 17.76 18.22
N ALA A 299 6.79 16.76 18.92
CA ALA A 299 7.65 16.98 20.09
C ALA A 299 8.96 17.72 19.75
N PHE A 300 9.52 17.49 18.56
CA PHE A 300 10.67 18.27 18.05
C PHE A 300 10.27 19.69 17.64
N ALA A 301 9.14 19.84 16.95
CA ALA A 301 8.62 21.15 16.53
C ALA A 301 8.32 22.06 17.73
N ALA A 302 7.78 21.51 18.82
CA ALA A 302 7.57 22.25 20.07
C ALA A 302 8.88 22.78 20.69
N ARG A 303 10.02 22.16 20.38
CA ARG A 303 11.38 22.60 20.76
C ARG A 303 12.04 23.51 19.73
N GLY A 304 11.33 23.87 18.66
CA GLY A 304 11.85 24.70 17.56
C GLY A 304 12.73 23.95 16.55
N LEU A 305 12.70 22.61 16.56
CA LEU A 305 13.44 21.74 15.64
C LEU A 305 12.50 21.14 14.57
N GLY A 306 13.01 20.82 13.39
CA GLY A 306 12.21 20.14 12.34
C GLY A 306 11.19 21.04 11.65
N ASN A 307 11.38 22.36 11.67
CA ASN A 307 10.50 23.31 10.96
C ASN A 307 10.55 23.10 9.44
N GLU A 308 11.66 22.59 8.91
CA GLU A 308 11.82 22.17 7.52
C GLU A 308 10.87 21.03 7.13
N PHE A 309 10.33 20.27 8.10
CA PHE A 309 9.35 19.20 7.88
C PHE A 309 7.90 19.65 8.14
N LEU A 310 7.62 20.95 8.29
CA LEU A 310 6.25 21.44 8.50
C LEU A 310 5.29 20.98 7.40
N ASN A 311 5.66 21.19 6.14
CA ASN A 311 4.85 20.79 4.98
C ASN A 311 4.66 19.28 4.89
N ALA A 312 5.72 18.52 5.17
CA ALA A 312 5.68 17.06 5.23
C ALA A 312 4.70 16.55 6.28
N ARG A 313 4.67 17.18 7.47
CA ARG A 313 3.72 16.84 8.53
C ARG A 313 2.29 17.13 8.14
N ILE A 314 2.01 18.29 7.53
CA ILE A 314 0.66 18.63 7.03
C ILE A 314 0.20 17.59 6.01
N TRP A 315 1.05 17.27 5.03
CA TRP A 315 0.73 16.27 4.01
C TRP A 315 0.52 14.88 4.62
N ALA A 316 1.37 14.46 5.55
CA ALA A 316 1.23 13.18 6.23
C ALA A 316 -0.03 13.08 7.10
N LEU A 317 -0.38 14.16 7.81
CA LEU A 317 -1.63 14.28 8.55
C LEU A 317 -2.83 14.24 7.62
N TYR A 318 -2.78 14.95 6.49
CA TYR A 318 -3.78 14.88 5.43
C TYR A 318 -4.00 13.45 4.95
N VAL A 319 -2.93 12.72 4.62
CA VAL A 319 -3.02 11.31 4.23
C VAL A 319 -3.64 10.45 5.34
N GLY A 320 -3.20 10.62 6.59
CA GLY A 320 -3.78 9.91 7.73
C GLY A 320 -5.28 10.19 7.90
N SER A 321 -5.70 11.44 7.73
CA SER A 321 -7.11 11.84 7.80
C SER A 321 -7.96 11.20 6.70
N LEU A 322 -7.43 11.03 5.49
CA LEU A 322 -8.13 10.32 4.41
C LEU A 322 -8.41 8.86 4.77
N VAL A 323 -7.46 8.21 5.44
CA VAL A 323 -7.60 6.82 5.88
C VAL A 323 -8.62 6.70 7.00
N GLU A 324 -8.60 7.62 7.98
CA GLU A 324 -9.59 7.66 9.06
C GLU A 324 -11.03 7.80 8.54
N ARG A 325 -11.21 8.55 7.45
CA ARG A 325 -12.51 8.73 6.79
C ARG A 325 -13.03 7.46 6.10
N GLY A 326 -12.18 6.45 5.92
CA GLY A 326 -12.50 5.26 5.15
C GLY A 326 -12.49 5.53 3.64
N THR A 327 -13.09 4.62 2.89
CA THR A 327 -13.30 4.85 1.45
C THR A 327 -14.47 5.83 1.27
N PRO A 328 -14.58 6.51 0.11
CA PRO A 328 -15.74 7.37 -0.17
C PRO A 328 -17.11 6.67 -0.02
N PHE A 329 -17.13 5.34 -0.03
CA PHE A 329 -18.31 4.50 0.13
C PHE A 329 -18.59 4.11 1.59
N ASP A 330 -17.57 4.13 2.45
CA ASP A 330 -17.66 3.74 3.85
C ASP A 330 -17.70 4.99 4.75
N GLN A 331 -18.83 5.68 4.81
CA GLN A 331 -19.05 6.76 5.78
C GLN A 331 -19.29 6.23 7.21
N ALA A 332 -18.58 5.18 7.64
CA ALA A 332 -18.68 4.71 9.01
C ALA A 332 -17.84 5.63 9.92
N PRO A 333 -18.44 6.28 10.94
CA PRO A 333 -17.71 7.15 11.84
C PRO A 333 -16.90 6.29 12.81
N ILE A 334 -15.66 5.96 12.44
CA ILE A 334 -14.74 5.32 13.38
C ILE A 334 -14.15 6.43 14.25
N ASN A 335 -14.37 6.33 15.56
CA ASN A 335 -14.03 7.25 16.65
C ASN A 335 -12.55 7.71 16.74
N GLN A 336 -11.70 7.36 15.80
CA GLN A 336 -10.33 7.85 15.73
C GLN A 336 -10.29 8.96 14.70
N GLN A 337 -10.61 10.18 15.12
CA GLN A 337 -10.41 11.41 14.35
C GLN A 337 -9.05 12.05 14.71
N ARG A 338 -8.06 11.27 15.14
CA ARG A 338 -6.82 11.83 15.70
C ARG A 338 -5.99 12.55 14.64
N PHE A 339 -5.91 12.00 13.42
CA PHE A 339 -5.26 12.66 12.30
C PHE A 339 -6.06 13.90 11.87
N ASN A 340 -7.39 13.79 11.76
CA ASN A 340 -8.27 14.93 11.44
C ASN A 340 -8.11 16.10 12.44
N GLN A 341 -8.20 15.81 13.75
CA GLN A 341 -8.04 16.81 14.81
C GLN A 341 -6.66 17.47 14.75
N LYS A 342 -5.60 16.66 14.61
CA LYS A 342 -4.23 17.16 14.57
C LYS A 342 -3.93 17.94 13.30
N LEU A 343 -4.51 17.57 12.16
CA LEU A 343 -4.46 18.34 10.93
C LEU A 343 -5.11 19.71 11.11
N ALA A 344 -6.32 19.75 11.67
CA ALA A 344 -7.02 21.01 11.91
C ALA A 344 -6.25 21.92 12.88
N GLU A 345 -5.68 21.36 13.95
CA GLU A 345 -4.80 22.07 14.88
C GLU A 345 -3.59 22.69 14.19
N LEU A 346 -2.86 21.87 13.40
CA LEU A 346 -1.64 22.31 12.74
C LEU A 346 -1.95 23.36 11.66
N ALA A 347 -2.94 23.08 10.79
CA ALA A 347 -3.38 24.00 9.75
C ALA A 347 -3.82 25.35 10.33
N TRP A 348 -4.59 25.34 11.43
CA TRP A 348 -4.99 26.55 12.13
C TRP A 348 -3.78 27.34 12.65
N SER A 349 -2.79 26.66 13.24
CA SER A 349 -1.61 27.30 13.83
C SER A 349 -0.74 28.04 12.81
N ILE A 350 -0.78 27.62 11.55
CA ILE A 350 0.00 28.18 10.44
C ILE A 350 -0.87 28.95 9.43
N GLN A 351 -2.11 29.24 9.80
CA GLN A 351 -3.06 30.05 9.02
C GLN A 351 -3.47 29.45 7.68
N ILE A 352 -3.55 28.13 7.58
CA ILE A 352 -4.16 27.42 6.46
C ILE A 352 -5.62 27.14 6.82
N PHE A 353 -6.56 27.80 6.16
CA PHE A 353 -7.99 27.72 6.51
C PHE A 353 -8.87 27.18 5.38
N THR A 354 -8.45 27.35 4.14
CA THR A 354 -9.21 26.99 2.95
C THR A 354 -8.52 25.89 2.16
N TRP A 355 -9.27 25.26 1.26
CA TRP A 355 -8.68 24.29 0.35
C TRP A 355 -7.60 24.91 -0.56
N ASP A 356 -7.78 26.17 -0.95
CA ASP A 356 -6.80 26.91 -1.76
C ASP A 356 -5.48 27.15 -1.02
N ASP A 357 -5.52 27.25 0.31
CA ASP A 357 -4.31 27.42 1.13
C ASP A 357 -3.51 26.11 1.26
N ILE A 358 -4.18 24.97 1.44
CA ILE A 358 -3.51 23.69 1.68
C ILE A 358 -3.03 23.03 0.39
N ARG A 359 -3.74 23.22 -0.73
CA ARG A 359 -3.45 22.55 -2.00
C ARG A 359 -2.02 22.77 -2.51
N PRO A 360 -1.42 23.97 -2.45
CA PRO A 360 -0.01 24.17 -2.79
C PRO A 360 0.95 23.31 -1.97
N VAL A 361 0.66 23.09 -0.68
CA VAL A 361 1.46 22.20 0.18
C VAL A 361 1.35 20.76 -0.31
N LEU A 362 0.13 20.28 -0.60
CA LEU A 362 -0.10 18.92 -1.08
C LEU A 362 0.58 18.66 -2.44
N ASN A 363 0.55 19.64 -3.33
CA ASN A 363 1.21 19.58 -4.65
C ASN A 363 2.73 19.39 -4.57
N GLY A 364 3.36 19.74 -3.44
CA GLY A 364 4.78 19.48 -3.19
C GLY A 364 5.13 17.99 -2.97
N PHE A 365 4.13 17.13 -2.76
CA PHE A 365 4.31 15.71 -2.46
C PHE A 365 3.60 14.82 -3.49
N LEU A 366 2.91 13.77 -3.04
CA LEU A 366 2.07 12.91 -3.86
C LEU A 366 0.62 13.35 -3.72
N TYR A 367 0.12 14.05 -4.73
CA TYR A 367 -1.25 14.56 -4.77
C TYR A 367 -1.72 14.69 -6.23
N GLU A 368 -2.93 14.20 -6.51
CA GLU A 368 -3.65 14.46 -7.77
C GLU A 368 -5.17 14.46 -7.49
N ASP A 369 -5.89 15.46 -8.01
CA ASP A 369 -7.31 15.74 -7.71
C ASP A 369 -8.26 14.54 -7.88
N ILE A 370 -7.93 13.60 -8.76
CA ILE A 370 -8.79 12.46 -9.08
C ILE A 370 -8.95 11.49 -7.92
N THR A 371 -7.94 11.41 -7.06
CA THR A 371 -8.00 10.56 -5.87
C THR A 371 -8.88 11.18 -4.78
N LEU A 372 -9.17 12.49 -4.87
CA LEU A 372 -9.53 13.34 -3.74
C LEU A 372 -10.60 14.39 -4.09
N SER A 373 -11.49 14.12 -5.04
CA SER A 373 -12.49 15.11 -5.51
C SER A 373 -13.47 15.62 -4.43
N GLN A 374 -13.38 15.11 -3.21
CA GLN A 374 -14.12 15.59 -2.02
C GLN A 374 -13.23 16.27 -0.97
N GLY A 375 -11.93 16.41 -1.23
CA GLY A 375 -10.94 16.96 -0.30
C GLY A 375 -11.28 18.38 0.12
N SER A 376 -11.72 19.23 -0.82
CA SER A 376 -12.12 20.62 -0.54
C SER A 376 -13.28 20.69 0.45
N ILE A 377 -14.39 20.02 0.13
CA ILE A 377 -15.62 20.04 0.93
C ILE A 377 -15.34 19.57 2.36
N TRP A 378 -14.59 18.47 2.50
CA TRP A 378 -14.26 17.95 3.82
C TRP A 378 -13.30 18.86 4.58
N PHE A 379 -12.20 19.29 3.95
CA PHE A 379 -11.18 20.07 4.63
C PHE A 379 -11.78 21.38 5.15
N GLU A 380 -12.58 22.06 4.33
CA GLU A 380 -13.27 23.29 4.72
C GLU A 380 -14.30 23.06 5.83
N GLY A 381 -15.06 21.95 5.76
CA GLY A 381 -15.97 21.56 6.84
C GLY A 381 -15.24 21.30 8.16
N MET A 382 -14.15 20.56 8.12
CA MET A 382 -13.30 20.27 9.29
C MET A 382 -12.72 21.56 9.90
N MET A 383 -12.24 22.49 9.07
CA MET A 383 -11.71 23.77 9.55
C MET A 383 -12.81 24.67 10.15
N LEU A 384 -14.02 24.65 9.59
CA LEU A 384 -15.18 25.35 10.15
C LEU A 384 -15.57 24.81 11.53
N ASP A 385 -15.64 23.48 11.67
CA ASP A 385 -15.96 22.83 12.95
C ASP A 385 -14.90 23.13 14.02
N TYR A 386 -13.62 23.13 13.61
CA TYR A 386 -12.50 23.47 14.49
C TYR A 386 -12.57 24.93 14.96
N ARG A 387 -12.88 25.86 14.04
CA ARG A 387 -13.07 27.28 14.36
C ARG A 387 -14.18 27.48 15.40
N LEU A 388 -15.34 26.87 15.17
CA LEU A 388 -16.48 26.98 16.09
C LEU A 388 -16.10 26.47 17.49
N THR A 389 -15.40 25.35 17.58
CA THR A 389 -14.95 24.77 18.86
C THR A 389 -13.98 25.71 19.61
N ARG A 390 -13.08 26.38 18.88
CA ARG A 390 -12.13 27.36 19.45
C ARG A 390 -12.83 28.64 19.93
N GLU A 391 -13.86 29.10 19.22
CA GLU A 391 -14.65 30.27 19.61
C GLU A 391 -15.47 29.99 20.88
N HIS A 392 -16.08 28.80 21.00
CA HIS A 392 -16.80 28.40 22.21
C HIS A 392 -15.90 28.21 23.43
N SER A 393 -14.64 27.82 23.24
CA SER A 393 -13.67 27.66 24.34
C SER A 393 -13.17 29.01 24.92
N LYS A 394 -13.51 30.14 24.28
CA LYS A 394 -13.14 31.49 24.75
C LYS A 394 -14.26 32.19 25.52
N CYS A 395 -15.49 31.71 25.42
CA CYS A 395 -16.65 32.17 26.18
C CYS A 395 -16.76 31.38 27.48
#